data_AF-A0A8B6FV07-F1
#
_entry.id   AF-A0A8B6FV07-F1
#
_cell.length_a   1.000
_cell.length_b   1.000
_cell.length_c   1.000
_cell.angle_alpha   90.00
_cell.angle_beta   90.00
_cell.angle_gamma   90.00
#
_symmetry.space_group_name_H-M   'P 1'
#
loop_
_entity.id
_entity.type
_entity.pdbx_description
1 polymer ?
#
loop_
_entity_poly.entity_id
_entity_poly.type
_entity_poly.pdbx_seq_one_letter_code
_entity_poly.pdbx_strand_id
1 'polypeptide(L)'
;MMNSCVHVIGDFNARTGTLLDFVIPDENLVEVLDENLNDEITDFLYDYQNLISLKIPLKRCSEDKMRPNTQGYKLVEFCKRNNLYITGGRTGSDKGIGKATTKDNSLIDYFIVSSNLFKYIEEYEIIPFDALFSDVHKRIHVKLTTEVTTIEKEKSSHKRKTIKWIEKDKHKFIENIRKNEEKVLDLCNEIESFKKNEK
;
A
#
# COMPACT_ATOMS: atom_id res chain seq x y z
N MET A 1 20.90 6.77 7.08
CA MET A 1 20.25 5.82 6.17
C MET A 1 19.44 6.59 5.13
N MET A 2 19.36 6.12 3.89
CA MET A 2 18.48 6.70 2.87
C MET A 2 17.05 6.29 3.23
N ASN A 3 16.24 7.22 3.75
CA ASN A 3 14.84 6.95 4.10
C ASN A 3 14.06 6.68 2.80
N SER A 4 13.91 5.40 2.47
CA SER A 4 13.19 4.97 1.28
C SER A 4 11.73 5.39 1.38
N CYS A 5 11.20 5.99 0.32
CA CYS A 5 9.81 6.40 0.24
C CYS A 5 9.02 5.28 -0.43
N VAL A 6 8.08 4.67 0.31
CA VAL A 6 7.24 3.58 -0.19
C VAL A 6 5.79 4.05 -0.23
N HIS A 7 5.09 3.74 -1.33
CA HIS A 7 3.63 3.83 -1.37
C HIS A 7 3.02 2.59 -2.02
N VAL A 8 1.80 2.28 -1.62
CA VAL A 8 0.94 1.27 -2.23
C VAL A 8 -0.44 1.91 -2.45
N ILE A 9 -1.04 1.67 -3.61
CA ILE A 9 -2.36 2.21 -3.94
C ILE A 9 -3.21 1.16 -4.65
N GLY A 10 -4.50 1.10 -4.33
CA GLY A 10 -5.45 0.26 -5.04
C GLY A 10 -6.63 -0.19 -4.19
N ASP A 11 -7.41 -1.11 -4.76
CA ASP A 11 -8.51 -1.81 -4.09
C ASP A 11 -7.97 -2.99 -3.29
N PHE A 12 -8.19 -2.97 -1.98
CA PHE A 12 -7.78 -4.04 -1.08
C PHE A 12 -8.97 -4.93 -0.65
N ASN A 13 -10.20 -4.55 -1.00
CA ASN A 13 -11.44 -5.13 -0.51
C ASN A 13 -11.44 -5.32 1.04
N ALA A 14 -10.76 -4.39 1.71
CA ALA A 14 -10.45 -4.45 3.13
C ALA A 14 -11.18 -3.30 3.80
N ARG A 15 -12.08 -3.59 4.75
CA ARG A 15 -12.71 -2.56 5.57
C ARG A 15 -11.92 -2.42 6.85
N THR A 16 -11.17 -1.34 7.02
CA THR A 16 -10.34 -1.14 8.23
C THR A 16 -11.02 -0.32 9.31
N GLY A 17 -12.11 0.40 8.99
CA GLY A 17 -12.69 1.42 9.87
C GLY A 17 -11.62 2.38 10.39
N THR A 18 -11.61 2.62 11.70
CA THR A 18 -10.64 3.47 12.42
C THR A 18 -9.58 2.67 13.19
N LEU A 19 -9.34 1.40 12.84
CA LEU A 19 -8.26 0.61 13.43
C LEU A 19 -6.91 1.32 13.27
N LEU A 20 -6.10 1.26 14.33
CA LEU A 20 -4.73 1.78 14.33
C LEU A 20 -3.86 0.89 13.44
N ASP A 21 -3.17 1.49 12.49
CA ASP A 21 -2.23 0.88 11.55
C ASP A 21 -0.77 1.02 11.99
N PHE A 22 -0.56 1.42 13.24
CA PHE A 22 0.74 1.52 13.90
C PHE A 22 0.67 0.89 15.29
N VAL A 23 1.82 0.53 15.83
CA VAL A 23 1.95 0.10 17.22
C VAL A 23 2.08 1.35 18.09
N ILE A 24 1.51 1.35 19.30
CA ILE A 24 1.71 2.45 20.25
C ILE A 24 3.00 2.13 21.02
N PRO A 25 4.02 3.01 21.03
CA PRO A 25 5.20 2.80 21.86
C PRO A 25 4.80 2.74 23.34
N ASP A 26 5.35 1.78 24.08
CA ASP A 26 5.23 1.72 25.55
C ASP A 26 6.06 2.86 26.17
N GLU A 27 5.56 3.48 27.24
CA GLU A 27 6.26 4.55 27.98
C GLU A 27 7.62 4.07 28.50
N ASN A 28 7.72 2.80 28.92
CA ASN A 28 8.99 2.21 29.37
C ASN A 28 10.00 2.04 28.22
N LEU A 29 9.53 1.91 26.98
CA LEU A 29 10.39 1.76 25.81
C LEU A 29 11.12 3.06 25.49
N VAL A 30 10.56 4.20 25.90
CA VAL A 30 11.15 5.54 25.72
C VAL A 30 12.26 5.81 26.76
N GLU A 31 12.17 5.22 27.95
CA GLU A 31 13.17 5.37 29.01
C GLU A 31 14.40 4.45 28.80
N VAL A 32 14.24 3.31 28.12
CA VAL A 32 15.33 2.35 27.84
C VAL A 32 16.23 2.79 26.65
N LEU A 33 15.91 3.91 26.00
CA LEU A 33 16.55 4.39 24.77
C LEU A 33 18.01 4.83 24.91
N ASP A 34 18.53 4.95 26.14
CA ASP A 34 19.89 5.48 26.36
C ASP A 34 21.01 4.46 26.12
N GLU A 35 20.73 3.15 26.08
CA GLU A 35 21.85 2.18 26.20
C GLU A 35 22.14 1.23 25.04
N ASN A 36 21.19 0.68 24.25
CA ASN A 36 21.53 -0.18 23.09
C ASN A 36 20.30 -0.44 22.20
N LEU A 37 20.08 0.39 21.17
CA LEU A 37 18.96 0.18 20.24
C LEU A 37 19.34 -0.77 19.09
N ASN A 38 18.42 -1.66 18.73
CA ASN A 38 18.41 -2.29 17.42
C ASN A 38 17.80 -1.31 16.39
N ASP A 39 18.12 -1.49 15.11
CA ASP A 39 17.66 -0.58 14.04
C ASP A 39 16.12 -0.55 13.93
N GLU A 40 15.45 -1.68 14.19
CA GLU A 40 13.98 -1.80 14.07
C GLU A 40 13.20 -0.93 15.07
N ILE A 41 13.59 -0.92 16.35
CA ILE A 41 12.95 -0.08 17.37
C ILE A 41 13.19 1.40 17.06
N THR A 42 14.39 1.72 16.58
CA THR A 42 14.76 3.08 16.17
C THR A 42 13.88 3.57 15.02
N ASP A 43 13.69 2.76 13.98
CA ASP A 43 12.86 3.10 12.82
C ASP A 43 11.38 3.30 13.21
N PHE A 44 10.86 2.43 14.07
CA PHE A 44 9.49 2.53 14.56
C PHE A 44 9.23 3.82 15.37
N LEU A 45 10.14 4.17 16.29
CA LEU A 45 10.03 5.41 17.07
C LEU A 45 10.22 6.65 16.19
N TYR A 46 11.14 6.57 15.23
CA TYR A 46 11.36 7.63 14.25
C TYR A 46 10.07 7.92 13.47
N ASP A 47 9.38 6.91 12.98
CA ASP A 47 8.15 7.09 12.23
C ASP A 47 7.03 7.70 13.07
N TYR A 48 6.87 7.26 14.31
CA TYR A 48 5.91 7.84 15.24
C TYR A 48 6.19 9.32 15.50
N GLN A 49 7.44 9.69 15.79
CA GLN A 49 7.86 11.08 15.98
C GLN A 49 7.71 11.90 14.70
N ASN A 50 7.96 11.31 13.54
CA ASN A 50 7.83 11.96 12.25
C ASN A 50 6.37 12.32 11.93
N LEU A 51 5.41 11.45 12.22
CA LEU A 51 3.99 11.79 12.10
C LEU A 51 3.60 12.98 12.99
N ILE A 52 4.11 13.01 14.23
CA ILE A 52 3.87 14.10 15.17
C ILE A 52 4.48 15.42 14.64
N SER A 53 5.73 15.39 14.19
CA SER A 53 6.43 16.58 13.69
C SER A 53 5.75 17.17 12.45
N LEU A 54 5.24 16.31 11.56
CA LEU A 54 4.46 16.69 10.38
C LEU A 54 3.00 17.05 10.67
N LYS A 55 2.57 17.01 11.95
CA LYS A 55 1.18 17.28 12.39
C LYS A 55 0.16 16.39 11.69
N ILE A 56 0.54 15.14 11.42
CA ILE A 56 -0.32 14.11 10.87
C ILE A 56 -1.10 13.45 12.01
N PRO A 57 -2.44 13.35 11.93
CA PRO A 57 -3.23 12.70 12.96
C PRO A 57 -2.84 11.23 13.12
N LEU A 58 -2.49 10.83 14.36
CA LEU A 58 -2.19 9.43 14.67
C LEU A 58 -3.43 8.55 14.46
N LYS A 59 -4.61 9.01 14.91
CA LYS A 59 -5.88 8.32 14.67
C LYS A 59 -6.52 8.82 13.37
N ARG A 60 -6.96 7.87 12.54
CA ARG A 60 -7.68 8.16 11.30
C ARG A 60 -9.17 8.42 11.58
N CYS A 61 -9.77 9.20 10.69
CA CYS A 61 -11.23 9.29 10.56
C CYS A 61 -11.70 8.38 9.42
N SER A 62 -12.98 7.99 9.49
CA SER A 62 -13.64 7.16 8.46
C SER A 62 -15.12 7.49 8.44
N GLU A 63 -15.66 7.82 7.27
CA GLU A 63 -17.10 7.91 7.00
C GLU A 63 -17.74 6.53 6.91
N ASP A 64 -17.00 5.53 6.44
CA ASP A 64 -17.44 4.13 6.48
C ASP A 64 -17.58 3.70 7.94
N LYS A 65 -18.83 3.45 8.35
CA LYS A 65 -19.22 3.03 9.71
C LYS A 65 -19.38 1.52 9.84
N MET A 66 -19.16 0.77 8.76
CA MET A 66 -19.20 -0.68 8.80
C MET A 66 -18.07 -1.21 9.67
N ARG A 67 -18.32 -2.35 10.32
CA ARG A 67 -17.29 -3.02 11.11
C ARG A 67 -16.15 -3.49 10.20
N PRO A 68 -14.90 -3.47 10.70
CA PRO A 68 -13.79 -4.04 9.97
C PRO A 68 -14.03 -5.51 9.59
N ASN A 69 -13.61 -5.90 8.39
CA ASN A 69 -13.68 -7.29 7.93
C ASN A 69 -12.31 -7.99 8.13
N THR A 70 -12.25 -9.30 7.90
CA THR A 70 -11.02 -10.10 8.05
C THR A 70 -9.85 -9.53 7.24
N GLN A 71 -10.13 -9.04 6.04
CA GLN A 71 -9.16 -8.41 5.14
C GLN A 71 -8.67 -7.07 5.71
N GLY A 72 -9.55 -6.30 6.36
CA GLY A 72 -9.23 -5.11 7.11
C GLY A 72 -8.26 -5.36 8.25
N TYR A 73 -8.50 -6.39 9.06
CA TYR A 73 -7.57 -6.77 10.12
C TYR A 73 -6.21 -7.19 9.55
N LYS A 74 -6.19 -7.98 8.48
CA LYS A 74 -4.94 -8.39 7.80
C LYS A 74 -4.17 -7.20 7.23
N LEU A 75 -4.87 -6.26 6.59
CA LEU A 75 -4.26 -5.04 6.03
C LEU A 75 -3.66 -4.16 7.13
N VAL A 76 -4.38 -3.99 8.24
CA VAL A 76 -3.89 -3.22 9.39
C VAL A 76 -2.64 -3.86 9.99
N GLU A 77 -2.62 -5.19 10.17
CA GLU A 77 -1.44 -5.89 10.65
C GLU A 77 -0.27 -5.83 9.67
N PHE A 78 -0.54 -5.90 8.36
CA PHE A 78 0.46 -5.66 7.33
C PHE A 78 1.06 -4.25 7.46
N CYS A 79 0.23 -3.22 7.63
CA CYS A 79 0.71 -1.85 7.82
C CYS A 79 1.60 -1.70 9.05
N LYS A 80 1.17 -2.23 10.20
CA LYS A 80 1.95 -2.20 11.45
C LYS A 80 3.32 -2.85 11.31
N ARG A 81 3.39 -4.01 10.66
CA ARG A 81 4.64 -4.77 10.52
C ARG A 81 5.63 -4.16 9.54
N ASN A 82 5.18 -3.28 8.67
CA ASN A 82 6.00 -2.68 7.62
C ASN A 82 6.17 -1.16 7.79
N ASN A 83 5.77 -0.62 8.96
CA ASN A 83 5.80 0.83 9.23
C ASN A 83 5.13 1.66 8.11
N LEU A 84 3.95 1.19 7.69
CA LEU A 84 3.13 1.82 6.66
C LEU A 84 1.86 2.39 7.27
N TYR A 85 1.36 3.45 6.66
CA TYR A 85 0.28 4.26 7.19
C TYR A 85 -0.76 4.53 6.10
N ILE A 86 -2.02 4.22 6.41
CA ILE A 86 -3.17 4.56 5.57
C ILE A 86 -3.37 6.09 5.61
N THR A 87 -3.47 6.74 4.46
CA THR A 87 -3.58 8.21 4.38
C THR A 87 -5.02 8.73 4.55
N GLY A 88 -6.02 7.90 4.24
CA GLY A 88 -7.44 8.26 4.36
C GLY A 88 -7.78 8.77 5.76
N GLY A 89 -8.38 9.96 5.82
CA GLY A 89 -8.70 10.64 7.08
C GLY A 89 -7.54 11.42 7.73
N ARG A 90 -6.31 11.38 7.20
CA ARG A 90 -5.12 12.00 7.84
C ARG A 90 -4.61 13.27 7.16
N THR A 91 -4.74 13.38 5.84
CA THR A 91 -4.05 14.43 5.06
C THR A 91 -4.93 14.96 3.93
N GLY A 92 -4.49 16.07 3.33
CA GLY A 92 -5.20 16.78 2.27
C GLY A 92 -6.60 17.22 2.70
N SER A 93 -7.49 17.33 1.71
CA SER A 93 -8.91 17.69 1.90
C SER A 93 -9.73 16.59 2.59
N ASP A 94 -9.14 15.40 2.78
CA ASP A 94 -9.77 14.28 3.47
C ASP A 94 -9.42 14.22 4.98
N LYS A 95 -8.52 15.10 5.45
CA LYS A 95 -8.09 15.16 6.86
C LYS A 95 -9.28 15.37 7.79
N GLY A 96 -9.42 14.47 8.78
CA GLY A 96 -10.53 14.52 9.74
C GLY A 96 -11.86 13.98 9.23
N ILE A 97 -11.92 13.52 7.97
CA ILE A 97 -13.15 13.03 7.33
C ILE A 97 -13.03 11.52 7.07
N GLY A 98 -12.13 11.11 6.18
CA GLY A 98 -11.97 9.72 5.78
C GLY A 98 -13.10 9.26 4.86
N LYS A 99 -13.28 9.95 3.74
CA LYS A 99 -14.36 9.69 2.78
C LYS A 99 -14.32 8.26 2.26
N ALA A 100 -15.49 7.68 2.08
CA ALA A 100 -15.63 6.38 1.44
C ALA A 100 -15.21 6.41 -0.04
N THR A 101 -14.55 5.36 -0.52
CA THR A 101 -14.03 5.24 -1.89
C THR A 101 -14.96 4.54 -2.85
N THR A 102 -16.17 4.17 -2.43
CA THR A 102 -17.18 3.55 -3.28
C THR A 102 -18.50 4.31 -3.23
N LYS A 103 -19.35 4.13 -4.24
CA LYS A 103 -20.71 4.71 -4.28
C LYS A 103 -21.59 4.24 -3.11
N ASP A 104 -21.35 3.03 -2.60
CA ASP A 104 -22.09 2.42 -1.49
C ASP A 104 -21.49 2.77 -0.11
N ASN A 105 -20.70 3.84 -0.05
CA ASN A 105 -20.09 4.36 1.17
C ASN A 105 -19.15 3.40 1.91
N SER A 106 -18.56 2.42 1.21
CA SER A 106 -17.45 1.62 1.72
C SER A 106 -16.10 2.29 1.44
N LEU A 107 -15.19 2.24 2.41
CA LEU A 107 -13.78 2.63 2.26
C LEU A 107 -12.94 1.36 2.14
N ILE A 108 -12.54 1.01 0.92
CA ILE A 108 -11.80 -0.23 0.60
C ILE A 108 -10.62 -0.02 -0.36
N ASP A 109 -10.57 1.15 -1.00
CA ASP A 109 -9.44 1.61 -1.79
C ASP A 109 -8.56 2.48 -0.90
N TYR A 110 -7.25 2.24 -0.91
CA TYR A 110 -6.34 2.96 -0.03
C TYR A 110 -5.15 3.50 -0.79
N PHE A 111 -4.69 4.68 -0.37
CA PHE A 111 -3.32 5.12 -0.56
C PHE A 111 -2.60 4.90 0.78
N ILE A 112 -1.54 4.10 0.76
CA ILE A 112 -0.79 3.65 1.94
C ILE A 112 0.65 4.05 1.73
N VAL A 113 1.28 4.65 2.75
CA VAL A 113 2.58 5.30 2.60
C VAL A 113 3.48 5.07 3.80
N SER A 114 4.79 5.12 3.61
CA SER A 114 5.75 5.26 4.71
C SER A 114 5.69 6.66 5.34
N SER A 115 6.09 6.80 6.60
CA SER A 115 5.93 8.06 7.37
C SER A 115 6.59 9.27 6.68
N ASN A 116 7.77 9.07 6.10
CA ASN A 116 8.56 10.07 5.39
C ASN A 116 7.89 10.59 4.11
N LEU A 117 6.96 9.85 3.51
CA LEU A 117 6.27 10.29 2.30
C LEU A 117 5.24 11.40 2.59
N PHE A 118 4.72 11.49 3.82
CA PHE A 118 3.68 12.47 4.15
C PHE A 118 4.10 13.92 3.84
N LYS A 119 5.38 14.26 4.02
CA LYS A 119 5.89 15.61 3.72
C LYS A 119 5.86 15.97 2.24
N TYR A 120 5.72 14.98 1.37
CA TYR A 120 5.64 15.16 -0.07
C TYR A 120 4.20 15.16 -0.59
N ILE A 121 3.21 14.82 0.24
CA ILE A 121 1.79 14.85 -0.15
C ILE A 121 1.31 16.30 -0.11
N GLU A 122 1.13 16.89 -1.29
CA GLU A 122 0.58 18.25 -1.42
C GLU A 122 -0.95 18.22 -1.41
N GLU A 123 -1.54 17.29 -2.16
CA GLU A 123 -3.00 17.12 -2.24
C GLU A 123 -3.36 15.65 -2.05
N TYR A 124 -4.43 15.42 -1.30
CA TYR A 124 -5.06 14.12 -1.14
C TYR A 124 -6.57 14.31 -1.00
N GLU A 125 -7.34 13.72 -1.90
CA GLU A 125 -8.80 13.81 -1.87
C GLU A 125 -9.46 12.60 -2.54
N ILE A 126 -10.68 12.30 -2.09
CA ILE A 126 -11.57 11.36 -2.77
C ILE A 126 -12.52 12.16 -3.65
N ILE A 127 -12.36 12.01 -4.96
CA ILE A 127 -13.19 12.67 -5.97
C ILE A 127 -14.58 12.03 -5.99
N PRO A 128 -15.67 12.81 -6.11
CA PRO A 128 -17.02 12.25 -6.24
C PRO A 128 -17.13 11.18 -7.33
N PHE A 129 -18.07 10.25 -7.12
CA PHE A 129 -18.34 9.18 -8.06
C PHE A 129 -18.70 9.74 -9.45
N ASP A 130 -18.13 9.12 -10.47
CA ASP A 130 -18.37 9.47 -11.87
C ASP A 130 -18.53 8.17 -12.68
N ALA A 131 -19.75 7.98 -13.19
CA ALA A 131 -20.15 6.79 -13.94
C ALA A 131 -19.36 6.62 -15.25
N LEU A 132 -18.66 7.66 -15.72
CA LEU A 132 -17.77 7.56 -16.87
C LEU A 132 -16.49 6.78 -16.56
N PHE A 133 -16.02 6.82 -15.31
CA PHE A 133 -14.73 6.24 -14.91
C PHE A 133 -14.86 4.95 -14.10
N SER A 134 -16.02 4.69 -13.47
CA SER A 134 -16.26 3.45 -12.73
C SER A 134 -17.76 3.21 -12.56
N ASP A 135 -18.13 1.96 -12.33
CA ASP A 135 -19.46 1.51 -11.93
C ASP A 135 -19.67 1.51 -10.41
N VAL A 136 -18.58 1.51 -9.63
CA VAL A 136 -18.61 1.39 -8.16
C VAL A 136 -17.64 2.36 -7.46
N HIS A 137 -16.41 2.51 -7.95
CA HIS A 137 -15.32 3.18 -7.23
C HIS A 137 -15.27 4.69 -7.51
N LYS A 138 -14.88 5.43 -6.48
CA LYS A 138 -14.51 6.84 -6.52
C LYS A 138 -13.02 6.94 -6.75
N ARG A 139 -12.57 8.01 -7.40
CA ARG A 139 -11.13 8.20 -7.67
C ARG A 139 -10.41 8.72 -6.44
N ILE A 140 -9.27 8.12 -6.12
CA ILE A 140 -8.30 8.69 -5.18
C ILE A 140 -7.39 9.61 -5.98
N HIS A 141 -7.38 10.91 -5.64
CA HIS A 141 -6.47 11.88 -6.20
C HIS A 141 -5.35 12.17 -5.20
N VAL A 142 -4.10 12.00 -5.64
CA VAL A 142 -2.90 12.34 -4.87
C VAL A 142 -1.96 13.18 -5.73
N LYS A 143 -1.49 14.28 -5.17
CA LYS A 143 -0.41 15.09 -5.76
C LYS A 143 0.81 15.00 -4.86
N LEU A 144 1.92 14.50 -5.44
CA LEU A 144 3.19 14.35 -4.76
C LEU A 144 4.19 15.37 -5.30
N THR A 145 4.85 16.08 -4.39
CA THR A 145 5.92 17.03 -4.73
C THR A 145 7.26 16.41 -4.43
N THR A 146 8.15 16.40 -5.41
CA THR A 146 9.49 15.84 -5.30
C THR A 146 10.51 16.81 -5.90
N GLU A 147 11.65 16.94 -5.24
CA GLU A 147 12.80 17.63 -5.82
C GLU A 147 13.46 16.67 -6.82
N VAL A 148 13.45 17.05 -8.10
CA VAL A 148 14.13 16.26 -9.13
C VAL A 148 15.62 16.54 -9.02
N THR A 149 16.33 15.71 -8.28
CA THR A 149 17.79 15.62 -8.46
C THR A 149 18.01 14.96 -9.81
N THR A 150 18.48 15.71 -10.81
CA THR A 150 18.98 15.14 -12.07
C THR A 150 20.16 14.24 -11.76
N ILE A 151 19.88 12.96 -11.51
CA ILE A 151 20.89 11.92 -11.55
C ILE A 151 21.23 11.79 -13.04
N GLU A 152 22.47 12.16 -13.41
CA GLU A 152 23.00 11.81 -14.72
C GLU A 152 22.76 10.32 -14.91
N LYS A 153 21.91 9.96 -15.87
CA LYS A 153 21.61 8.56 -16.15
C LYS A 153 22.94 7.88 -16.49
N GLU A 154 23.52 7.16 -15.55
CA GLU A 154 24.34 6.02 -15.92
C GLU A 154 23.48 5.20 -16.88
N LYS A 155 23.97 5.06 -18.11
CA LYS A 155 23.29 4.31 -19.16
C LYS A 155 23.17 2.86 -18.69
N SER A 156 22.14 2.54 -17.91
CA SER A 156 21.79 1.15 -17.66
C SER A 156 21.33 0.59 -19.01
N SER A 157 22.21 -0.21 -19.61
CA SER A 157 22.01 -0.83 -20.92
C SER A 157 20.91 -1.91 -20.91
N HIS A 158 20.27 -2.13 -19.77
CA HIS A 158 19.16 -3.06 -19.60
C HIS A 158 17.89 -2.44 -20.17
N LYS A 159 17.76 -2.48 -21.50
CA LYS A 159 16.47 -2.37 -22.19
C LYS A 159 15.53 -3.39 -21.53
N ARG A 160 14.61 -2.93 -20.67
CA ARG A 160 13.46 -3.73 -20.26
C ARG A 160 12.71 -4.10 -21.54
N LYS A 161 12.90 -5.33 -22.01
CA LYS A 161 12.08 -5.88 -23.09
C LYS A 161 10.70 -6.07 -22.50
N THR A 162 9.79 -5.15 -22.77
CA THR A 162 8.36 -5.41 -22.64
C THR A 162 8.04 -6.51 -23.64
N ILE A 163 7.90 -7.74 -23.14
CA ILE A 163 7.46 -8.87 -23.96
C ILE A 163 5.96 -8.66 -24.17
N LYS A 164 5.61 -8.01 -25.27
CA LYS A 164 4.23 -8.02 -25.76
C LYS A 164 3.98 -9.37 -26.39
N TRP A 165 2.80 -9.96 -26.13
CA TRP A 165 2.34 -11.13 -26.85
C TRP A 165 2.37 -10.87 -28.36
N ILE A 166 2.96 -11.78 -29.12
CA ILE A 166 3.06 -11.67 -30.58
C ILE A 166 2.33 -12.88 -31.18
N GLU A 167 1.18 -12.66 -31.80
CA GLU A 167 0.28 -13.74 -32.28
C GLU A 167 0.98 -14.70 -33.26
N LYS A 168 1.89 -14.21 -34.11
CA LYS A 168 2.67 -15.05 -35.04
C LYS A 168 3.55 -16.09 -34.34
N ASP A 169 3.94 -15.85 -33.09
CA ASP A 169 4.81 -16.74 -32.32
C ASP A 169 4.01 -17.72 -31.43
N LYS A 170 2.67 -17.74 -31.56
CA LYS A 170 1.78 -18.63 -30.80
C LYS A 170 2.17 -20.10 -30.90
N HIS A 171 2.51 -20.58 -32.09
CA HIS A 171 2.90 -21.97 -32.29
C HIS A 171 4.16 -22.33 -31.51
N LYS A 172 5.15 -21.42 -31.47
CA LYS A 172 6.39 -21.60 -30.71
C LYS A 172 6.14 -21.62 -29.20
N PHE A 173 5.21 -20.79 -28.73
CA PHE A 173 4.77 -20.81 -27.33
C PHE A 173 4.10 -22.14 -26.96
N ILE A 174 3.17 -22.64 -27.79
CA ILE A 174 2.51 -23.94 -27.58
C ILE A 174 3.54 -25.08 -27.58
N GLU A 175 4.49 -25.06 -28.51
CA GLU A 175 5.55 -26.07 -28.58
C GLU A 175 6.45 -26.04 -27.33
N ASN A 176 6.77 -24.85 -26.82
CA ASN A 176 7.53 -24.70 -25.58
C ASN A 176 6.76 -25.19 -24.36
N ILE A 177 5.45 -24.97 -24.29
CA ILE A 177 4.59 -25.54 -23.24
C ILE A 177 4.63 -27.05 -23.32
N ARG A 178 4.42 -27.64 -24.50
CA ARG A 178 4.45 -29.10 -24.70
C ARG A 178 5.81 -29.71 -24.35
N LYS A 179 6.90 -29.04 -24.69
CA LYS A 179 8.27 -29.46 -24.32
C LYS A 179 8.53 -29.42 -22.81
N ASN A 180 7.74 -28.65 -22.06
CA ASN A 180 7.85 -28.51 -20.61
C ASN A 180 6.56 -28.96 -19.91
N GLU A 181 5.82 -29.89 -20.50
CA GLU A 181 4.47 -30.28 -20.06
C GLU A 181 4.46 -30.75 -18.61
N GLU A 182 5.45 -31.54 -18.17
CA GLU A 182 5.58 -31.97 -16.77
C GLU A 182 5.69 -30.79 -15.79
N LYS A 183 6.52 -29.79 -16.10
CA LYS A 183 6.66 -28.60 -15.24
C LYS A 183 5.39 -27.77 -15.19
N VAL A 184 4.65 -27.71 -16.29
CA VAL A 184 3.37 -27.00 -16.34
C VAL A 184 2.33 -27.76 -15.50
N LEU A 185 2.34 -29.10 -15.56
CA LEU A 185 1.47 -29.95 -14.75
C LEU A 185 1.76 -29.80 -13.25
N ASP A 186 3.04 -29.77 -12.88
CA ASP A 186 3.49 -29.55 -11.49
C ASP A 186 2.98 -28.21 -10.95
N LEU A 187 3.12 -27.14 -11.74
CA LEU A 187 2.58 -25.81 -11.42
C LEU A 187 1.05 -25.82 -11.29
N CYS A 188 0.34 -26.52 -12.17
CA CYS A 188 -1.11 -26.66 -12.08
C CYS A 188 -1.53 -27.38 -10.79
N ASN A 189 -0.84 -28.47 -10.45
CA ASN A 189 -1.09 -29.23 -9.22
C ASN A 189 -0.80 -28.40 -7.96
N GLU A 190 0.27 -27.60 -7.98
CA GLU A 190 0.63 -26.70 -6.89
C GLU A 190 -0.48 -25.66 -6.66
N ILE A 191 -0.96 -25.01 -7.74
CA ILE A 191 -2.07 -24.05 -7.69
C ILE A 191 -3.37 -24.69 -7.16
N GLU A 192 -3.68 -25.92 -7.55
CA GLU A 192 -4.85 -26.63 -7.03
C GLU A 192 -4.72 -27.02 -5.56
N SER A 193 -3.51 -27.33 -5.10
CA SER A 193 -3.23 -27.61 -3.69
C SER A 193 -3.48 -26.38 -2.82
N PHE A 194 -3.14 -25.18 -3.31
CA PHE A 194 -3.45 -23.93 -2.61
C PHE A 194 -4.96 -23.67 -2.50
N LYS A 195 -5.74 -24.02 -3.53
CA LYS A 195 -7.22 -23.88 -3.49
C LYS A 195 -7.90 -24.85 -2.53
N LYS A 196 -7.31 -26.01 -2.26
CA LYS A 196 -7.86 -26.99 -1.29
C LYS A 196 -7.58 -26.60 0.16
N ASN A 197 -6.55 -25.81 0.42
CA ASN A 197 -6.18 -25.35 1.76
C ASN A 197 -6.94 -24.08 2.21
N GLU A 198 -7.88 -23.57 1.39
CA GLU A 198 -8.75 -22.42 1.69
C GLU A 198 -10.21 -22.81 2.02
N LYS A 199 -10.49 -24.09 2.32
CA LYS A 199 -11.77 -24.55 2.91
C LYS A 199 -11.57 -24.99 4.35
#